data_AF-A0A1H6DBQ4-F1
#
_entry.id   AF-A0A1H6DBQ4-F1
#
_cell.length_a   1.000
_cell.length_b   1.000
_cell.length_c   1.000
_cell.angle_alpha   90.00
_cell.angle_beta   90.00
_cell.angle_gamma   90.00
#
_symmetry.space_group_name_H-M   'P 1'
#
loop_
_entity.id
_entity.type
_entity.pdbx_description
1 polymer ?
#
loop_
_entity_poly.entity_id
_entity_poly.type
_entity_poly.pdbx_seq_one_letter_code
_entity_poly.pdbx_strand_id
1 'polypeptide(L)'
;MFPRWPIRAWTAGWRTFIVATPAVLDWDEVIVGAPEMEVASAALEWADEYGDSPAQRRCFVADYHEAGGTAGEVDEETVVQLIRYRLRREAAYFEHDEDDLEYHERRVKAFFTLRP
;
A
#
# COMPACT_ATOMS: atom_id res chain seq x y z
N MET A 1 16.52 6.09 -4.68
CA MET A 1 16.71 7.53 -4.41
C MET A 1 15.90 8.29 -5.45
N PHE A 2 14.60 8.52 -5.18
CA PHE A 2 13.72 9.33 -6.03
C PHE A 2 13.70 10.78 -5.52
N PRO A 3 13.51 11.79 -6.38
CA PRO A 3 13.78 13.18 -6.03
C PRO A 3 12.60 13.83 -5.30
N ARG A 4 12.92 14.65 -4.30
CA ARG A 4 12.03 15.64 -3.68
C ARG A 4 11.46 16.58 -4.76
N TRP A 5 10.14 16.66 -4.88
CA TRP A 5 9.47 17.65 -5.72
C TRP A 5 9.33 18.99 -4.97
N PRO A 6 9.83 20.12 -5.50
CA PRO A 6 9.58 21.42 -4.92
C PRO A 6 8.32 22.05 -5.53
N ILE A 7 7.35 22.39 -4.68
CA ILE A 7 6.20 23.22 -5.06
C ILE A 7 6.71 24.67 -5.17
N ARG A 8 6.93 25.16 -6.38
CA ARG A 8 7.02 26.61 -6.66
C ARG A 8 6.18 26.96 -7.88
N ALA A 9 5.45 28.07 -7.71
CA ALA A 9 4.47 28.64 -8.61
C ALA A 9 5.01 28.88 -10.03
N TRP A 10 4.20 28.53 -11.03
CA TRP A 10 4.48 28.79 -12.44
C TRP A 10 3.53 29.86 -12.97
N THR A 11 4.07 31.05 -13.23
CA THR A 11 3.46 32.05 -14.11
C THR A 11 3.86 31.75 -15.56
N ALA A 12 2.84 31.60 -16.40
CA ALA A 12 2.79 31.80 -17.86
C ALA A 12 3.82 31.09 -18.76
N GLY A 13 3.34 30.13 -19.56
CA GLY A 13 4.03 29.66 -20.76
C GLY A 13 3.42 28.37 -21.30
N TRP A 14 2.49 28.49 -22.25
CA TRP A 14 1.76 27.37 -22.84
C TRP A 14 2.70 26.49 -23.68
N ARG A 15 3.15 25.38 -23.10
CA ARG A 15 3.50 24.14 -23.80
C ARG A 15 2.79 23.03 -23.09
N THR A 16 2.00 22.26 -23.82
CA THR A 16 1.14 21.18 -23.34
C THR A 16 2.00 20.12 -22.64
N PHE A 17 2.21 20.27 -21.34
CA PHE A 17 2.54 19.15 -20.48
C PHE A 17 1.25 18.37 -20.30
N ILE A 18 1.23 17.10 -20.70
CA ILE A 18 0.23 16.17 -20.18
C ILE A 18 0.52 16.11 -18.68
N VAL A 19 -0.22 16.89 -17.90
CA VAL A 19 -0.34 16.65 -16.47
C VAL A 19 -1.11 15.34 -16.38
N ALA A 20 -0.39 14.24 -16.17
CA ALA A 20 -1.03 12.98 -15.82
C ALA A 20 -1.65 13.18 -14.43
N THR A 21 -2.96 13.41 -14.39
CA THR A 21 -3.69 13.35 -13.12
C THR A 21 -3.61 11.91 -12.64
N PRO A 22 -3.11 11.63 -11.42
CA PRO A 22 -3.15 10.28 -10.88
C PRO A 22 -4.62 9.84 -10.77
N ALA A 23 -4.89 8.61 -11.18
CA ALA A 23 -6.20 7.96 -11.05
C ALA A 23 -6.07 6.76 -10.11
N VAL A 24 -7.07 6.57 -9.25
CA VAL A 24 -7.22 5.36 -8.43
C VAL A 24 -8.10 4.38 -9.19
N LEU A 25 -7.56 3.20 -9.48
CA LEU A 25 -8.19 2.13 -10.26
C LEU A 25 -8.52 0.95 -9.33
N ASP A 26 -9.05 -0.14 -9.90
CA ASP A 26 -9.24 -1.43 -9.21
C ASP A 26 -10.23 -1.39 -8.03
N TRP A 27 -11.41 -0.80 -8.28
CA TRP A 27 -12.45 -0.61 -7.27
C TRP A 27 -13.31 -1.86 -7.00
N ASP A 28 -13.17 -2.92 -7.77
CA ASP A 28 -13.88 -4.19 -7.59
C ASP A 28 -13.36 -5.01 -6.39
N GLU A 29 -12.15 -4.72 -5.90
CA GLU A 29 -11.60 -5.29 -4.66
C GLU A 29 -11.95 -4.50 -3.38
N VAL A 30 -12.81 -3.48 -3.48
CA VAL A 30 -13.12 -2.59 -2.36
C VAL A 30 -13.74 -3.34 -1.17
N ILE A 31 -13.29 -3.00 0.04
CA ILE A 31 -13.85 -3.50 1.29
C ILE A 31 -14.38 -2.37 2.17
N VAL A 32 -15.40 -2.66 2.98
CA VAL A 32 -15.87 -1.75 4.02
C VAL A 32 -15.15 -2.09 5.33
N GLY A 33 -14.40 -1.13 5.87
CA GLY A 33 -13.58 -1.33 7.05
C GLY A 33 -13.07 -0.04 7.67
N ALA A 34 -12.20 -0.18 8.66
CA ALA A 34 -11.52 0.95 9.26
C ALA A 34 -10.48 1.53 8.26
N PRO A 35 -10.28 2.86 8.19
CA PRO A 35 -9.32 3.46 7.25
C PRO A 35 -7.89 2.91 7.38
N GLU A 36 -7.52 2.47 8.58
CA GLU A 36 -6.25 1.84 8.91
C GLU A 36 -5.98 0.57 8.08
N MET A 37 -7.04 -0.13 7.66
CA MET A 37 -6.92 -1.30 6.79
C MET A 37 -6.33 -0.94 5.44
N GLU A 38 -6.79 0.17 4.86
CA GLU A 38 -6.29 0.68 3.59
C GLU A 38 -4.86 1.19 3.72
N VAL A 39 -4.55 1.88 4.82
CA VAL A 39 -3.17 2.33 5.10
C VAL A 39 -2.22 1.15 5.24
N ALA A 40 -2.62 0.10 5.96
CA ALA A 40 -1.81 -1.10 6.11
C ALA A 40 -1.61 -1.83 4.77
N SER A 41 -2.66 -1.86 3.94
CA SER A 41 -2.65 -2.41 2.59
C SER A 41 -1.65 -1.67 1.69
N ALA A 42 -1.78 -0.35 1.57
CA ALA A 42 -0.90 0.47 0.76
C ALA A 42 0.54 0.48 1.28
N ALA A 43 0.74 0.41 2.61
CA ALA A 43 2.07 0.33 3.21
C ALA A 43 2.78 -1.00 2.92
N LEU A 44 2.04 -2.10 2.78
CA LEU A 44 2.59 -3.40 2.34
C LEU A 44 3.09 -3.30 0.90
N GLU A 45 2.25 -2.84 -0.02
CA GLU A 45 2.59 -2.70 -1.44
C GLU A 45 3.77 -1.75 -1.66
N TRP A 46 3.78 -0.63 -0.96
CA TRP A 46 4.89 0.33 -1.03
C TRP A 46 6.22 -0.24 -0.52
N ALA A 47 6.18 -1.16 0.44
CA ALA A 47 7.35 -1.72 1.12
C ALA A 47 7.84 -3.04 0.51
N ASP A 48 7.58 -3.28 -0.78
CA ASP A 48 7.92 -4.49 -1.57
C ASP A 48 6.86 -5.60 -1.59
N GLU A 49 5.59 -5.30 -1.27
CA GLU A 49 4.39 -6.16 -1.38
C GLU A 49 4.37 -7.42 -0.47
N TYR A 50 5.53 -7.88 0.00
CA TYR A 50 5.69 -9.09 0.81
C TYR A 50 6.21 -8.80 2.22
N GLY A 51 6.35 -7.51 2.57
CA GLY A 51 6.65 -7.08 3.94
C GLY A 51 8.12 -7.21 4.35
N ASP A 52 9.02 -7.39 3.39
CA ASP A 52 10.46 -7.56 3.63
C ASP A 52 11.16 -6.26 4.08
N SER A 53 10.45 -5.12 4.03
CA SER A 53 10.98 -3.82 4.42
C SER A 53 10.15 -3.11 5.52
N PRO A 54 10.30 -3.53 6.80
CA PRO A 54 9.65 -2.84 7.93
C PRO A 54 9.95 -1.35 7.99
N ALA A 55 11.15 -0.94 7.59
CA ALA A 55 11.54 0.46 7.56
C ALA A 55 10.73 1.27 6.52
N GLN A 56 10.55 0.76 5.31
CA GLN A 56 9.75 1.44 4.28
C GLN A 56 8.28 1.49 4.67
N ARG A 57 7.74 0.43 5.28
CA ARG A 57 6.38 0.42 5.80
C ARG A 57 6.17 1.51 6.86
N ARG A 58 7.10 1.64 7.81
CA ARG A 58 7.06 2.72 8.82
C ARG A 58 7.16 4.10 8.20
N CYS A 59 8.02 4.28 7.19
CA CYS A 59 8.10 5.54 6.45
C CYS A 59 6.78 5.88 5.75
N PHE A 60 6.15 4.91 5.07
CA PHE A 60 4.87 5.15 4.40
C PHE A 60 3.78 5.62 5.37
N VAL A 61 3.64 4.95 6.52
CA VAL A 61 2.64 5.32 7.53
C VAL A 61 2.92 6.71 8.09
N ALA A 62 4.19 7.04 8.35
CA ALA A 62 4.58 8.37 8.80
C ALA A 62 4.26 9.46 7.75
N ASP A 63 4.61 9.22 6.49
CA ASP A 63 4.35 10.14 5.38
C ASP A 63 2.84 10.35 5.16
N TYR A 64 2.03 9.28 5.30
CA TYR A 64 0.58 9.35 5.22
C TYR A 64 -0.01 10.27 6.29
N HIS A 65 0.44 10.14 7.54
CA HIS A 65 -0.02 11.01 8.62
C HIS A 65 0.51 12.44 8.50
N GLU A 66 1.76 12.63 8.06
CA GLU A 66 2.33 13.96 7.78
C GLU A 66 1.53 14.70 6.70
N ALA A 67 1.00 13.97 5.72
CA ALA A 67 0.14 14.51 4.67
C ALA A 67 -1.30 14.83 5.14
N GLY A 68 -1.65 14.58 6.41
CA GLY A 68 -2.99 14.79 6.95
C GLY A 68 -3.98 13.68 6.61
N GLY A 69 -3.49 12.44 6.47
CA GLY A 69 -4.31 11.26 6.25
C GLY A 69 -5.42 11.07 7.28
N THR A 70 -6.47 10.35 6.89
CA THR A 70 -7.73 10.23 7.65
C THR A 70 -7.77 9.07 8.62
N ALA A 71 -6.84 8.11 8.54
CA ALA A 71 -6.72 7.04 9.54
C ALA A 71 -6.24 7.60 10.88
N GLY A 72 -6.67 6.98 11.98
CA GLY A 72 -6.12 7.22 13.30
C GLY A 72 -4.68 6.73 13.42
N GLU A 73 -4.02 7.08 14.52
CA GLU A 73 -2.67 6.57 14.81
C GLU A 73 -2.67 5.05 14.87
N VAL A 74 -1.72 4.43 14.17
CA VAL A 74 -1.53 2.98 14.14
C VAL A 74 -0.09 2.63 14.48
N ASP A 75 0.08 1.82 15.52
CA ASP A 75 1.39 1.26 15.85
C ASP A 75 1.81 0.15 14.89
N GLU A 76 3.08 -0.22 14.93
CA GLU A 76 3.63 -1.22 14.01
C GLU A 76 2.97 -2.59 14.16
N GLU A 77 2.60 -2.98 15.39
CA GLU A 77 1.93 -4.25 15.64
C GLU A 77 0.57 -4.30 14.95
N THR A 78 -0.23 -3.24 15.11
CA THR A 78 -1.54 -3.09 14.47
C THR A 78 -1.41 -3.13 12.95
N VAL A 79 -0.45 -2.41 12.38
CA VAL A 79 -0.18 -2.45 10.93
C VAL A 79 0.14 -3.88 10.48
N VAL A 80 1.02 -4.60 11.19
CA VAL A 80 1.37 -5.99 10.86
C VAL A 80 0.16 -6.92 10.95
N GLN A 81 -0.70 -6.77 11.96
CA GLN A 81 -1.91 -7.58 12.08
C GLN A 81 -2.91 -7.32 10.95
N LEU A 82 -3.08 -6.06 10.53
CA LEU A 82 -3.94 -5.70 9.41
C LEU A 82 -3.41 -6.23 8.08
N ILE A 83 -2.09 -6.22 7.87
CA ILE A 83 -1.45 -6.87 6.72
C ILE A 83 -1.70 -8.38 6.74
N ARG A 84 -1.51 -9.04 7.90
CA ARG A 84 -1.79 -10.48 8.04
C ARG A 84 -3.25 -10.79 7.75
N TYR A 85 -4.17 -9.93 8.17
CA TYR A 85 -5.59 -10.06 7.85
C TYR A 85 -5.84 -9.99 6.33
N ARG A 86 -5.27 -9.01 5.64
CA ARG A 86 -5.35 -8.88 4.17
C ARG A 86 -4.84 -10.14 3.47
N LEU A 87 -3.62 -10.57 3.79
CA LEU A 87 -3.00 -11.76 3.17
C LEU A 87 -3.83 -13.03 3.40
N ARG A 88 -4.41 -13.19 4.59
CA ARG A 88 -5.31 -14.31 4.89
C ARG A 88 -6.59 -14.27 4.05
N ARG A 89 -7.17 -13.07 3.89
CA ARG A 89 -8.38 -12.87 3.09
C ARG A 89 -8.10 -13.24 1.63
N GLU A 90 -7.06 -12.66 1.05
CA GLU A 90 -6.69 -12.88 -0.34
C GLU A 90 -6.32 -14.33 -0.66
N ALA A 91 -5.59 -14.99 0.25
CA ALA A 91 -5.29 -16.41 0.10
C ALA A 91 -6.56 -17.28 0.04
N ALA A 92 -7.66 -16.86 0.68
CA ALA A 92 -8.93 -17.57 0.66
C ALA A 92 -9.75 -17.35 -0.63
N TYR A 93 -9.52 -16.26 -1.35
CA TYR A 93 -10.19 -15.93 -2.62
C TYR A 93 -9.42 -16.41 -3.85
N PHE A 94 -8.34 -17.16 -3.67
CA PHE A 94 -7.53 -17.68 -4.76
C PHE A 94 -8.33 -18.65 -5.64
N GLU A 95 -8.63 -18.24 -6.88
CA GLU A 95 -9.18 -19.07 -7.93
C GLU A 95 -8.06 -19.51 -8.88
N HIS A 96 -8.05 -20.77 -9.29
CA HIS A 96 -6.89 -21.38 -9.96
C HIS A 96 -6.76 -20.96 -11.44
N ASP A 97 -5.79 -20.10 -11.74
CA ASP A 97 -5.08 -20.08 -13.03
C ASP A 97 -3.59 -20.47 -12.82
N GLU A 98 -2.90 -20.90 -13.88
CA GLU A 98 -1.51 -21.39 -13.78
C GLU A 98 -0.48 -20.29 -13.52
N ASP A 99 -0.77 -19.03 -13.87
CA ASP A 99 0.12 -17.87 -13.65
C ASP A 99 -0.02 -17.30 -12.22
N ASP A 100 -1.15 -17.57 -11.55
CA ASP A 100 -1.48 -17.05 -10.23
C ASP A 100 -0.83 -17.86 -9.08
N LEU A 101 -0.31 -19.06 -9.35
CA LEU A 101 0.22 -19.96 -8.30
C LEU A 101 1.45 -19.42 -7.59
N GLU A 102 2.45 -18.92 -8.33
CA GLU A 102 3.67 -18.34 -7.73
C GLU A 102 3.31 -17.11 -6.89
N TYR A 103 2.39 -16.28 -7.40
CA TYR A 103 1.91 -15.11 -6.70
C TYR A 103 1.21 -15.47 -5.38
N HIS A 104 0.37 -16.52 -5.39
CA HIS A 104 -0.26 -17.04 -4.19
C HIS A 104 0.75 -17.60 -3.18
N GLU A 105 1.73 -18.39 -3.61
CA GLU A 105 2.76 -18.95 -2.73
C GLU A 105 3.56 -17.86 -2.01
N ARG A 106 3.90 -16.77 -2.71
CA ARG A 106 4.58 -15.62 -2.11
C ARG A 106 3.74 -14.93 -1.04
N ARG A 107 2.43 -14.76 -1.25
CA ARG A 107 1.50 -14.18 -0.25
C ARG A 107 1.35 -15.06 0.99
N VAL A 108 1.23 -16.38 0.81
CA VAL A 108 1.19 -17.34 1.92
C VAL A 108 2.49 -17.28 2.72
N LYS A 109 3.65 -17.24 2.04
CA LYS A 109 4.95 -17.09 2.71
C LYS A 109 5.05 -15.78 3.49
N ALA A 110 4.64 -14.66 2.90
CA ALA A 110 4.64 -13.35 3.56
C ALA A 110 3.81 -13.36 4.85
N PHE A 111 2.65 -14.02 4.84
CA PHE A 111 1.82 -14.18 6.04
C PHE A 111 2.57 -14.88 7.18
N PHE A 112 3.41 -15.88 6.90
CA PHE A 112 4.17 -16.57 7.95
C PHE A 112 5.45 -15.81 8.37
N THR A 113 6.03 -15.01 7.48
CA THR A 113 7.20 -14.17 7.77
C THR A 113 6.85 -12.99 8.67
N LEU A 114 5.68 -12.38 8.47
CA LEU A 114 5.18 -11.27 9.27
C LEU A 114 4.79 -11.76 10.67
N ARG A 115 5.75 -11.83 11.59
CA ARG A 115 5.47 -12.12 12.99
C ARG A 115 4.97 -10.85 13.71
N PRO A 116 4.00 -10.98 14.63
CA PRO A 116 3.65 -9.90 15.54
C PRO A 116 4.88 -9.40 16.32
#